data_AF-A0A947WZA1-F1
#
_entry.id   AF-A0A947WZA1-F1
#
_cell.length_a   1.000
_cell.length_b   1.000
_cell.length_c   1.000
_cell.angle_alpha   90.00
_cell.angle_beta   90.00
_cell.angle_gamma   90.00
#
_symmetry.space_group_name_H-M   'P 1'
#
loop_
_entity.id
_entity.type
_entity.pdbx_description
1 polymer ?
#
loop_
_entity_poly.entity_id
_entity_poly.type
_entity_poly.pdbx_seq_one_letter_code
_entity_poly.pdbx_strand_id
1 'polypeptide(L)'
;MKPRLALIPLLAAVLFTITNARADEPSVLRQVMQALGSDMQVVTGGIAREDWQLVAKTAPLIAKHPQPPLSEKVRIIRYMGAEMSLFKALDGETHQAALELGKAADEQDGAKVIAAFGKLQQTCLACHQRFRSGFVQHFYGTDK
;
A
#
# COMPACT_ATOMS: atom_id res chain seq x y z
N MET A 1 -32.20 72.96 -7.51
CA MET A 1 -30.89 72.49 -8.02
C MET A 1 -30.84 70.97 -7.90
N LYS A 2 -30.45 70.27 -8.96
CA LYS A 2 -30.66 68.82 -9.22
C LYS A 2 -29.88 67.89 -8.26
N PRO A 3 -30.40 66.68 -7.94
CA PRO A 3 -29.69 65.69 -7.13
C PRO A 3 -28.54 65.06 -7.95
N ARG A 4 -27.36 64.94 -7.34
CA ARG A 4 -26.24 64.20 -7.93
C ARG A 4 -26.42 62.71 -7.63
N LEU A 5 -26.77 61.93 -8.66
CA LEU A 5 -26.66 60.46 -8.61
C LEU A 5 -25.17 60.08 -8.48
N ALA A 6 -24.81 59.40 -7.39
CA ALA A 6 -23.51 58.76 -7.26
C ALA A 6 -23.59 57.36 -7.87
N LEU A 7 -22.81 57.12 -8.92
CA LEU A 7 -22.65 55.83 -9.58
C LEU A 7 -21.63 55.00 -8.77
N ILE A 8 -22.09 53.95 -8.09
CA ILE A 8 -21.21 53.02 -7.35
C ILE A 8 -20.76 51.93 -8.34
N PRO A 9 -19.45 51.72 -8.57
CA PRO A 9 -19.02 50.63 -9.43
C PRO A 9 -19.15 49.30 -8.68
N LEU A 10 -19.87 48.35 -9.29
CA LEU A 10 -19.98 46.98 -8.82
C LEU A 10 -18.66 46.25 -9.09
N LEU A 11 -17.84 46.09 -8.06
CA LEU A 11 -16.59 45.33 -8.14
C LEU A 11 -16.91 43.83 -8.09
N ALA A 12 -16.98 43.18 -9.27
CA ALA A 12 -17.11 41.73 -9.35
C ALA A 12 -15.78 41.06 -8.99
N ALA A 13 -15.66 40.62 -7.73
CA ALA A 13 -14.52 39.81 -7.30
C ALA A 13 -14.65 38.39 -7.88
N VAL A 14 -13.88 38.09 -8.93
CA VAL A 14 -13.72 36.73 -9.45
C VAL A 14 -12.79 35.99 -8.49
N LEU A 15 -13.35 35.17 -7.60
CA LEU A 15 -12.58 34.21 -6.83
C LEU A 15 -12.10 33.09 -7.77
N PHE A 16 -10.81 33.09 -8.10
CA PHE A 16 -10.14 31.93 -8.67
C PHE A 16 -10.07 30.85 -7.59
N THR A 17 -10.96 29.86 -7.64
CA THR A 17 -10.81 28.64 -6.87
C THR A 17 -9.62 27.86 -7.44
N ILE A 18 -8.49 27.88 -6.75
CA ILE A 18 -7.40 26.94 -7.01
C ILE A 18 -7.94 25.56 -6.62
N THR A 19 -8.40 24.79 -7.59
CA THR A 19 -8.69 23.37 -7.40
C THR A 19 -7.38 22.67 -7.09
N ASN A 20 -7.13 22.42 -5.80
CA ASN A 20 -6.02 21.60 -5.35
C ASN A 20 -6.32 20.16 -5.78
N ALA A 21 -5.86 19.80 -6.98
CA ALA A 21 -6.11 18.48 -7.53
C ALA A 21 -5.38 17.41 -6.69
N ARG A 22 -6.19 16.44 -6.20
CA ARG A 22 -5.86 15.11 -5.66
C ARG A 22 -5.66 14.98 -4.14
N ALA A 23 -6.69 15.31 -3.37
CA ALA A 23 -6.82 14.83 -1.99
C ALA A 23 -7.54 13.46 -1.86
N ASP A 24 -8.26 13.00 -2.89
CA ASP A 24 -9.28 11.93 -2.70
C ASP A 24 -8.94 10.54 -3.27
N GLU A 25 -7.93 10.38 -4.12
CA GLU A 25 -7.58 9.06 -4.65
C GLU A 25 -6.54 8.36 -3.76
N PRO A 26 -6.81 7.13 -3.25
CA PRO A 26 -5.84 6.36 -2.50
C PRO A 26 -4.55 6.21 -3.31
N SER A 27 -3.40 6.47 -2.68
CA SER A 27 -2.11 6.23 -3.36
C SER A 27 -2.02 4.78 -3.85
N VAL A 28 -1.26 4.54 -4.91
CA VAL A 28 -1.15 3.19 -5.48
C VAL A 28 -0.53 2.26 -4.45
N LEU A 29 0.42 2.73 -3.62
CA LEU A 29 0.96 1.89 -2.55
C LEU A 29 -0.09 1.51 -1.51
N ARG A 30 -1.01 2.41 -1.12
CA ARG A 30 -2.12 2.08 -0.21
C ARG A 30 -2.97 0.95 -0.78
N GLN A 31 -3.31 1.04 -2.06
CA GLN A 31 -4.08 0.01 -2.76
C GLN A 31 -3.32 -1.32 -2.84
N VAL A 32 -2.02 -1.28 -3.13
CA VAL A 32 -1.16 -2.48 -3.13
C VAL A 32 -1.17 -3.15 -1.75
N MET A 33 -0.97 -2.39 -0.66
CA MET A 33 -0.99 -2.96 0.69
C MET A 33 -2.36 -3.55 1.08
N GLN A 34 -3.47 -2.97 0.61
CA GLN A 34 -4.82 -3.52 0.80
C GLN A 34 -5.02 -4.82 0.02
N ALA A 35 -4.54 -4.89 -1.22
CA ALA A 35 -4.57 -6.09 -2.04
C ALA A 35 -3.74 -7.22 -1.39
N LEU A 36 -2.51 -6.92 -0.95
CA LEU A 36 -1.67 -7.87 -0.21
C LEU A 36 -2.36 -8.40 1.06
N GLY A 37 -3.03 -7.53 1.81
CA GLY A 37 -3.81 -7.92 2.99
C GLY A 37 -4.96 -8.87 2.64
N SER A 38 -5.62 -8.65 1.51
CA SER A 38 -6.70 -9.51 1.02
C SER A 38 -6.17 -10.88 0.57
N ASP A 39 -5.04 -10.92 -0.14
CA ASP A 39 -4.38 -12.16 -0.53
C ASP A 39 -3.96 -12.99 0.69
N MET A 40 -3.46 -12.34 1.75
CA MET A 40 -3.14 -13.00 3.02
C MET A 40 -4.37 -13.63 3.69
N GLN A 41 -5.54 -13.00 3.60
CA GLN A 41 -6.79 -13.57 4.12
C GLN A 41 -7.21 -14.81 3.31
N VAL A 42 -7.10 -14.75 1.98
CA VAL A 42 -7.38 -15.89 1.09
C VAL A 42 -6.45 -17.06 1.41
N VAL A 43 -5.14 -16.80 1.54
CA VAL A 43 -4.14 -17.80 1.95
C VAL A 43 -4.51 -18.42 3.30
N THR A 44 -4.83 -17.60 4.30
CA THR A 44 -5.21 -18.10 5.64
C THR A 44 -6.41 -19.05 5.57
N GLY A 45 -7.45 -18.65 4.81
CA GLY A 45 -8.63 -19.47 4.62
C GLY A 45 -8.34 -20.75 3.84
N GLY A 46 -7.46 -20.70 2.83
CA GLY A 46 -7.01 -21.86 2.08
C GLY A 46 -6.27 -22.85 2.97
N ILE A 47 -5.33 -22.37 3.79
CA ILE A 47 -4.59 -23.20 4.76
C ILE A 47 -5.54 -23.89 5.72
N ALA A 48 -6.52 -23.18 6.28
CA ALA A 48 -7.46 -23.74 7.26
C ALA A 48 -8.35 -24.88 6.70
N ARG A 49 -8.48 -24.98 5.38
CA ARG A 49 -9.27 -26.02 4.69
C ARG A 49 -8.39 -27.00 3.91
N GLU A 50 -7.08 -26.89 4.03
CA GLU A 50 -6.11 -27.65 3.25
C GLU A 50 -6.31 -27.51 1.72
N ASP A 51 -6.82 -26.36 1.29
CA ASP A 51 -6.99 -26.02 -0.13
C ASP A 51 -5.65 -25.53 -0.69
N TRP A 52 -4.73 -26.47 -0.88
CA TRP A 52 -3.35 -26.19 -1.30
C TRP A 52 -3.28 -25.58 -2.70
N GLN A 53 -4.22 -25.93 -3.59
CA GLN A 53 -4.29 -25.33 -4.91
C GLN A 53 -4.62 -23.82 -4.83
N LEU A 54 -5.55 -23.43 -3.96
CA LEU A 54 -5.83 -22.02 -3.71
C LEU A 54 -4.61 -21.30 -3.12
N VAL A 55 -3.94 -21.90 -2.12
CA VAL A 55 -2.75 -21.31 -1.50
C VAL A 55 -1.62 -21.13 -2.53
N ALA A 56 -1.35 -22.14 -3.35
CA ALA A 56 -0.32 -22.10 -4.39
C ALA A 56 -0.60 -21.04 -5.47
N LYS A 57 -1.87 -20.84 -5.82
CA LYS A 57 -2.28 -19.79 -6.77
C LYS A 57 -2.17 -18.39 -6.17
N THR A 58 -2.55 -18.21 -4.92
CA THR A 58 -2.65 -16.89 -4.29
C THR A 58 -1.31 -16.40 -3.74
N ALA A 59 -0.49 -17.26 -3.13
CA ALA A 59 0.77 -16.82 -2.51
C ALA A 59 1.71 -16.07 -3.50
N PRO A 60 1.88 -16.47 -4.77
CA PRO A 60 2.67 -15.72 -5.73
C PRO A 60 2.13 -14.33 -6.09
N LEU A 61 0.84 -14.05 -5.84
CA LEU A 61 0.27 -12.70 -6.05
C LEU A 61 0.83 -11.70 -5.03
N ILE A 62 1.13 -12.18 -3.82
CA ILE A 62 1.84 -11.39 -2.80
C ILE A 62 3.25 -11.08 -3.28
N ALA A 63 3.97 -12.05 -3.83
CA ALA A 63 5.31 -11.81 -4.36
C ALA A 63 5.30 -10.85 -5.57
N LYS A 64 4.35 -11.03 -6.48
CA LYS A 64 4.29 -10.32 -7.77
C LYS A 64 3.30 -9.17 -7.76
N HIS A 65 3.15 -8.50 -6.63
CA HIS A 65 2.23 -7.39 -6.50
C HIS A 65 2.60 -6.23 -7.43
N PRO A 66 1.62 -5.42 -7.88
CA PRO A 66 1.91 -4.23 -8.66
C PRO A 66 2.83 -3.27 -7.91
N GLN A 67 3.65 -2.53 -8.66
CA GLN A 67 4.48 -1.48 -8.07
C GLN A 67 3.82 -0.11 -8.27
N PRO A 68 4.04 0.85 -7.36
CA PRO A 68 3.56 2.22 -7.54
C PRO A 68 4.12 2.87 -8.82
N PRO A 69 3.44 3.86 -9.39
CA PRO A 69 3.94 4.62 -10.53
C PRO A 69 5.26 5.32 -10.17
N LEU A 70 6.08 5.62 -11.18
CA LEU A 70 7.43 6.15 -10.97
C LEU A 70 7.44 7.44 -10.13
N SER A 71 6.46 8.32 -10.34
CA SER A 71 6.31 9.57 -9.56
C SER A 71 6.10 9.31 -8.06
N GLU A 72 5.32 8.28 -7.72
CA GLU A 72 5.09 7.88 -6.33
C GLU A 72 6.34 7.21 -5.74
N LYS A 73 7.01 6.33 -6.51
CA LYS A 73 8.28 5.72 -6.09
C LYS A 73 9.33 6.77 -5.74
N VAL A 74 9.49 7.83 -6.55
CA VAL A 74 10.46 8.90 -6.28
C VAL A 74 10.13 9.62 -4.96
N ARG A 75 8.85 9.87 -4.66
CA ARG A 75 8.43 10.46 -3.38
C ARG A 75 8.74 9.54 -2.19
N ILE A 76 8.47 8.24 -2.34
CA ILE A 76 8.78 7.22 -1.33
C ILE A 76 10.29 7.16 -1.07
N ILE A 77 11.10 7.08 -2.12
CA ILE A 77 12.57 7.05 -2.01
C ILE A 77 13.09 8.29 -1.28
N ARG A 78 12.58 9.47 -1.62
CA ARG A 78 12.97 10.71 -0.95
C ARG A 78 12.60 10.71 0.54
N TYR A 79 11.41 10.22 0.87
CA TYR A 79 10.95 10.10 2.26
C TYR A 79 11.79 9.10 3.06
N MET A 80 12.06 7.92 2.48
CA MET A 80 12.81 6.85 3.15
C MET A 80 14.28 7.24 3.38
N GLY A 81 14.88 8.02 2.47
CA GLY A 81 16.26 8.46 2.60
C GLY A 81 17.21 7.27 2.80
N ALA A 82 17.98 7.31 3.89
CA ALA A 82 18.94 6.25 4.23
C ALA A 82 18.29 4.88 4.49
N GLU A 83 17.01 4.83 4.87
CA GLU A 83 16.29 3.59 5.18
C GLU A 83 15.73 2.88 3.95
N MET A 84 15.88 3.46 2.75
CA MET A 84 15.34 2.87 1.51
C MET A 84 15.92 1.48 1.22
N SER A 85 17.20 1.25 1.57
CA SER A 85 17.84 -0.05 1.41
C SER A 85 17.18 -1.11 2.30
N LEU A 86 16.90 -0.78 3.57
CA LEU A 86 16.20 -1.66 4.50
C LEU A 86 14.76 -1.91 4.06
N PHE A 87 14.04 -0.87 3.62
CA PHE A 87 12.69 -1.02 3.09
C PHE A 87 12.64 -2.02 1.93
N LYS A 88 13.57 -1.90 0.97
CA LYS A 88 13.68 -2.83 -0.16
C LYS A 88 14.09 -4.24 0.27
N ALA A 89 14.95 -4.37 1.28
CA ALA A 89 15.36 -5.68 1.80
C ALA A 89 14.15 -6.42 2.40
N LEU A 90 13.36 -5.77 3.25
CA LEU A 90 12.16 -6.37 3.85
C LEU A 90 11.07 -6.71 2.82
N ASP A 91 10.91 -5.86 1.80
CA ASP A 91 10.06 -6.15 0.63
C ASP A 91 10.54 -7.40 -0.12
N GLY A 92 11.84 -7.51 -0.37
CA GLY A 92 12.46 -8.68 -1.00
C GLY A 92 12.33 -9.96 -0.17
N GLU A 93 12.45 -9.88 1.15
CA GLU A 93 12.22 -11.01 2.07
C GLU A 93 10.76 -11.48 2.01
N THR A 94 9.81 -10.54 1.94
CA THR A 94 8.38 -10.84 1.78
C THR A 94 8.10 -11.52 0.44
N HIS A 95 8.70 -11.03 -0.65
CA HIS A 95 8.63 -11.66 -1.97
C HIS A 95 9.10 -13.12 -1.91
N GLN A 96 10.28 -13.35 -1.34
CA GLN A 96 10.87 -14.68 -1.26
C GLN A 96 10.04 -15.63 -0.40
N ALA A 97 9.58 -15.20 0.77
CA ALA A 97 8.75 -16.01 1.66
C ALA A 97 7.41 -16.38 1.01
N ALA A 98 6.81 -15.48 0.23
CA ALA A 98 5.58 -15.74 -0.51
C ALA A 98 5.76 -16.78 -1.63
N LEU A 99 6.89 -16.76 -2.35
CA LEU A 99 7.21 -17.80 -3.33
C LEU A 99 7.45 -19.17 -2.67
N GLU A 100 8.14 -19.20 -1.53
CA GLU A 100 8.38 -20.42 -0.76
C GLU A 100 7.06 -21.04 -0.26
N LEU A 101 6.12 -20.21 0.19
CA LEU A 101 4.78 -20.64 0.58
C LEU A 101 4.02 -21.27 -0.59
N GLY A 102 4.05 -20.62 -1.77
CA GLY A 102 3.42 -21.17 -2.97
C GLY A 102 4.00 -22.54 -3.34
N LYS A 103 5.33 -22.68 -3.31
CA LYS A 103 6.02 -23.95 -3.56
C LYS A 103 5.66 -25.03 -2.54
N ALA A 104 5.61 -24.71 -1.25
CA ALA A 104 5.21 -25.64 -0.22
C ALA A 104 3.77 -26.14 -0.42
N ALA A 105 2.87 -25.25 -0.87
CA ALA A 105 1.49 -25.61 -1.19
C ALA A 105 1.39 -26.46 -2.46
N ASP A 106 2.18 -26.18 -3.50
CA ASP A 106 2.27 -27.05 -4.70
C ASP A 106 2.74 -28.47 -4.35
N GLU A 107 3.64 -28.59 -3.37
CA GLU A 107 4.11 -29.87 -2.82
C GLU A 107 3.06 -30.56 -1.91
N GLN A 108 1.96 -29.89 -1.59
CA GLN A 108 0.91 -30.33 -0.65
C GLN A 108 1.46 -30.73 0.73
N ASP A 109 2.57 -30.12 1.14
CA ASP A 109 3.24 -30.39 2.41
C ASP A 109 2.73 -29.41 3.46
N GLY A 110 1.67 -29.80 4.17
CA GLY A 110 1.00 -28.93 5.14
C GLY A 110 1.93 -28.39 6.23
N ALA A 111 2.90 -29.17 6.70
CA ALA A 111 3.88 -28.72 7.69
C ALA A 111 4.80 -27.64 7.12
N LYS A 112 5.30 -27.82 5.90
CA LYS A 112 6.07 -26.77 5.20
C LYS A 112 5.21 -25.53 4.92
N VAL A 113 3.95 -25.70 4.56
CA VAL A 113 3.01 -24.58 4.33
C VAL A 113 2.87 -23.73 5.60
N ILE A 114 2.65 -24.35 6.77
CA ILE A 114 2.55 -23.63 8.04
C ILE A 114 3.85 -22.89 8.37
N ALA A 115 5.01 -23.55 8.20
CA ALA A 115 6.30 -22.93 8.45
C ALA A 115 6.57 -21.73 7.52
N ALA A 116 6.33 -21.90 6.21
CA ALA A 116 6.52 -20.85 5.21
C ALA A 116 5.54 -19.69 5.43
N PHE A 117 4.29 -19.98 5.78
CA PHE A 117 3.30 -18.95 6.11
C PHE A 117 3.69 -18.15 7.35
N GLY A 118 4.19 -18.82 8.40
CA GLY A 118 4.73 -18.16 9.57
C GLY A 118 5.91 -17.22 9.23
N LYS A 119 6.82 -17.65 8.36
CA LYS A 119 7.91 -16.81 7.85
C LYS A 119 7.37 -15.58 7.10
N LEU A 120 6.40 -15.77 6.21
CA LEU A 120 5.77 -14.66 5.47
C LEU A 120 5.08 -13.66 6.42
N GLN A 121 4.38 -14.11 7.45
CA GLN A 121 3.79 -13.21 8.45
C GLN A 121 4.85 -12.38 9.19
N GLN A 122 6.00 -12.98 9.49
CA GLN A 122 7.10 -12.28 10.17
C GLN A 122 7.70 -11.17 9.31
N THR A 123 7.85 -11.36 7.99
CA THR A 123 8.36 -10.31 7.10
C THR A 123 7.39 -9.14 7.00
N CYS A 124 6.07 -9.41 6.91
CA CYS A 124 5.02 -8.40 6.96
C CYS A 124 5.09 -7.59 8.27
N LEU A 125 5.24 -8.29 9.40
CA LEU A 125 5.33 -7.66 10.72
C LEU A 125 6.59 -6.78 10.83
N ALA A 126 7.75 -7.27 10.40
CA ALA A 126 9.01 -6.54 10.46
C ALA A 126 8.93 -5.20 9.68
N CYS A 127 8.41 -5.24 8.45
CA CYS A 127 8.22 -4.03 7.65
C CYS A 127 7.23 -3.06 8.31
N HIS A 128 6.10 -3.58 8.81
CA HIS A 128 5.09 -2.74 9.44
C HIS A 128 5.56 -2.07 10.74
N GLN A 129 6.27 -2.81 11.59
CA GLN A 129 6.85 -2.25 12.83
C GLN A 129 7.87 -1.15 12.52
N ARG A 130 8.67 -1.32 11.46
CA ARG A 130 9.71 -0.36 11.08
C ARG A 130 9.16 0.89 10.41
N PHE A 131 8.16 0.76 9.54
CA PHE A 131 7.80 1.80 8.58
C PHE A 131 6.35 2.26 8.60
N ARG A 132 5.37 1.41 8.98
CA ARG A 132 3.95 1.67 8.70
C ARG A 132 3.45 2.97 9.34
N SER A 133 3.70 3.17 10.63
CA SER A 133 3.19 4.34 11.36
C SER A 133 3.71 5.66 10.76
N GLY A 134 5.03 5.77 10.58
CA GLY A 134 5.65 6.95 9.98
C GLY A 134 5.20 7.19 8.53
N PHE A 135 5.11 6.11 7.74
CA PHE A 135 4.66 6.20 6.35
C PHE A 135 3.23 6.73 6.26
N VAL A 136 2.31 6.14 7.03
CA VAL A 136 0.90 6.55 7.07
C VAL A 136 0.80 8.02 7.47
N GLN A 137 1.46 8.41 8.57
CA GLN A 137 1.45 9.78 9.04
C GLN A 137 1.94 10.77 7.97
N HIS A 138 2.99 10.43 7.24
CA HIS A 138 3.58 11.31 6.24
C HIS A 138 2.73 11.41 4.96
N PHE A 139 2.25 10.28 4.44
CA PHE A 139 1.61 10.24 3.12
C PHE A 139 0.09 10.37 3.17
N TYR A 140 -0.55 10.06 4.30
CA TYR A 140 -2.00 9.99 4.42
C TYR A 140 -2.56 10.81 5.59
N GLY A 141 -1.71 11.31 6.47
CA GLY A 141 -2.11 11.98 7.70
C GLY A 141 -2.41 11.00 8.83
N THR A 142 -3.08 11.48 9.88
CA THR A 142 -3.56 10.60 10.95
C THR A 142 -4.77 9.83 10.42
N ASP A 143 -4.60 8.55 10.13
CA ASP A 143 -5.72 7.61 10.01
C ASP A 143 -6.52 7.74 11.33
N LYS A 144 -7.69 8.39 11.29
CA LYS A 144 -8.66 8.36 12.39
C LYS A 144 -9.49 7.09 12.28
#